data_AF-A0A8B8CPJ8-F1
#
_entry.id   AF-A0A8B8CPJ8-F1
#
_cell.length_a   1.000
_cell.length_b   1.000
_cell.length_c   1.000
_cell.angle_alpha   90.00
_cell.angle_beta   90.00
_cell.angle_gamma   90.00
#
_symmetry.space_group_name_H-M   'P 1'
#
loop_
_entity.id
_entity.type
_entity.pdbx_description
1 polymer ?
#
loop_
_entity_poly.entity_id
_entity_poly.type
_entity_poly.pdbx_seq_one_letter_code
_entity_poly.pdbx_strand_id
1 'polypeptide(L)'
;MMNVLYWMVFFQTATLSGAAYYCDVGDPCAEANIRALYQPYARSVNCKQDILHGACDRHITPQWYRVDVPMLRQCPELQSCGALYPVWLNGTLPNIRDGTVDRTACTAGFGSCCVRSYGIQIKHCGQFYAFCLAALDTCPERYCFGENGPCDYPASITPVKRTSFSKDRTKDQPDTLEIIFILILIVLTGIFVSLLCFAAKKYNSRPVDIGVLSSMVNRIVVEQDACEQKKPPSYTSR
;
A
#
# COMPACT_ATOMS: atom_id res chain seq x y z
N MET A 1 6.82 -36.35 8.05
CA MET A 1 7.53 -35.35 7.21
C MET A 1 6.69 -34.86 6.02
N MET A 2 5.36 -34.79 6.12
CA MET A 2 4.49 -34.34 5.00
C MET A 2 3.62 -33.12 5.33
N ASN A 3 3.68 -32.60 6.56
CA ASN A 3 2.89 -31.44 7.00
C ASN A 3 3.68 -30.13 7.13
N VAL A 4 4.99 -30.13 6.90
CA VAL A 4 5.82 -28.91 7.01
C VAL A 4 5.98 -28.24 5.64
N LEU A 5 6.02 -29.03 4.55
CA LEU A 5 6.08 -28.48 3.18
C LEU A 5 4.80 -27.72 2.81
N TYR A 6 3.62 -28.13 3.30
CA TYR A 6 2.35 -27.48 2.93
C TYR A 6 2.24 -26.04 3.48
N TRP A 7 2.88 -25.76 4.61
CA TRP A 7 2.92 -24.41 5.21
C TRP A 7 4.03 -23.53 4.61
N MET A 8 5.11 -24.11 4.09
CA MET A 8 6.13 -23.35 3.37
C MET A 8 5.63 -22.87 2.00
N VAL A 9 4.79 -23.65 1.31
CA VAL A 9 4.24 -23.26 0.00
C VAL A 9 3.16 -22.18 0.13
N PHE A 10 2.40 -22.15 1.23
CA PHE A 10 1.39 -21.10 1.48
C PHE A 10 1.96 -19.74 1.89
N PHE A 11 3.20 -19.70 2.40
CA PHE A 11 3.86 -18.45 2.77
C PHE A 11 4.81 -17.89 1.70
N GLN A 12 5.01 -18.61 0.59
CA GLN A 12 6.02 -18.26 -0.42
C GLN A 12 5.46 -17.77 -1.76
N THR A 13 4.16 -17.51 -1.86
CA THR A 13 3.57 -16.72 -2.95
C THR A 13 3.13 -15.33 -2.47
N ALA A 14 3.97 -14.65 -1.69
CA ALA A 14 4.03 -13.19 -1.72
C ALA A 14 4.96 -12.77 -2.87
N THR A 15 4.53 -13.09 -4.09
CA THR A 15 5.15 -12.62 -5.33
C THR A 15 5.00 -11.10 -5.41
N LEU A 16 6.13 -10.42 -5.61
CA LEU A 16 6.29 -9.00 -5.98
C LEU A 16 5.30 -8.03 -5.31
N SER A 17 5.74 -7.37 -4.25
CA SER A 17 5.21 -6.07 -3.85
C SER A 17 5.60 -5.00 -4.87
N GLY A 18 4.97 -5.04 -6.05
CA GLY A 18 4.51 -3.80 -6.66
C GLY A 18 3.44 -3.23 -5.72
N ALA A 19 3.42 -1.91 -5.52
CA ALA A 19 2.41 -1.26 -4.69
C ALA A 19 1.02 -1.74 -5.14
N ALA A 20 0.36 -2.55 -4.32
CA ALA A 20 -0.97 -3.05 -4.63
C ALA A 20 -1.95 -1.88 -4.49
N TYR A 21 -2.31 -1.28 -5.62
CA TYR A 21 -3.49 -0.45 -5.74
C TYR A 21 -4.67 -1.43 -5.75
N TYR A 22 -5.48 -1.40 -4.70
CA TYR A 22 -6.67 -2.25 -4.63
C TYR A 22 -7.86 -1.36 -4.34
N CYS A 23 -8.73 -1.20 -5.33
CA CYS A 23 -10.04 -0.62 -5.12
C CYS A 23 -10.96 -1.67 -4.49
N ASP A 24 -12.01 -1.21 -3.81
CA ASP A 24 -12.97 -2.11 -3.16
C ASP A 24 -13.62 -3.08 -4.17
N VAL A 25 -14.09 -4.21 -3.66
CA VAL A 25 -14.63 -5.37 -4.40
C VAL A 25 -16.07 -5.14 -4.87
N GLY A 26 -16.65 -3.96 -4.64
CA GLY A 26 -17.99 -3.64 -5.12
C GLY A 26 -18.05 -3.49 -6.64
N ASP A 27 -19.26 -3.23 -7.18
CA ASP A 27 -19.41 -3.05 -8.63
C ASP A 27 -18.73 -1.75 -9.08
N PRO A 28 -17.69 -1.82 -9.94
CA PRO A 28 -16.93 -0.63 -10.34
C PRO A 28 -17.78 0.44 -10.99
N CYS A 29 -18.84 0.04 -11.72
CA CYS A 29 -19.71 0.98 -12.41
C CYS A 29 -20.63 1.75 -11.45
N ALA A 30 -21.19 1.06 -10.45
CA ALA A 30 -21.96 1.70 -9.39
C ALA A 30 -21.09 2.65 -8.55
N GLU A 31 -19.89 2.22 -8.15
CA GLU A 31 -18.98 3.02 -7.32
C GLU A 31 -18.45 4.26 -8.06
N ALA A 32 -18.06 4.11 -9.33
CA ALA A 32 -17.58 5.22 -10.13
C ALA A 32 -18.62 6.33 -10.31
N ASN A 33 -19.92 6.00 -10.38
CA ASN A 33 -20.99 6.99 -10.58
C ASN A 33 -21.08 8.05 -9.47
N ILE A 34 -20.59 7.76 -8.26
CA ILE A 34 -20.61 8.70 -7.13
C ILE A 34 -19.26 9.41 -6.91
N ARG A 35 -18.25 9.13 -7.73
CA ARG A 35 -16.89 9.66 -7.59
C ARG A 35 -16.42 10.32 -8.88
N ALA A 36 -16.23 11.63 -8.84
CA ALA A 36 -15.57 12.38 -9.91
C ALA A 36 -14.09 12.62 -9.56
N LEU A 37 -13.25 12.66 -10.60
CA LEU A 37 -11.88 13.12 -10.45
C LEU A 37 -11.84 14.61 -10.07
N TYR A 38 -10.82 15.01 -9.32
CA TYR A 38 -10.59 16.43 -9.07
C TYR A 38 -10.28 17.16 -10.39
N GLN A 39 -11.04 18.23 -10.65
CA GLN A 39 -10.96 19.09 -11.84
C GLN A 39 -10.94 18.29 -13.17
N PRO A 40 -12.01 17.54 -13.50
CA PRO A 40 -12.00 16.60 -14.63
C PRO A 40 -11.84 17.32 -15.98
N TYR A 41 -12.29 18.57 -16.10
CA TYR A 41 -12.15 19.42 -17.28
C TYR A 41 -10.69 19.78 -17.60
N ALA A 42 -9.78 19.82 -16.62
CA ALA A 42 -8.40 20.27 -16.83
C ALA A 42 -7.43 19.12 -17.20
N ARG A 43 -7.94 17.97 -17.65
CA ARG A 43 -7.16 16.73 -17.85
C ARG A 43 -6.94 16.36 -19.32
N SER A 44 -7.39 17.18 -20.27
CA SER A 44 -7.22 16.92 -21.69
C SER A 44 -5.86 17.35 -22.22
N VAL A 45 -5.38 16.70 -23.29
CA VAL A 45 -4.09 16.99 -23.95
C VAL A 45 -3.90 18.48 -24.26
N ASN A 46 -4.96 19.18 -24.64
CA ASN A 46 -4.89 20.62 -24.93
C ASN A 46 -4.62 21.50 -23.71
N CYS A 47 -4.77 20.96 -22.50
CA CYS A 47 -4.64 21.73 -21.27
C CYS A 47 -3.17 21.83 -20.88
N LYS A 48 -2.65 23.04 -20.95
CA LYS A 48 -1.28 23.32 -20.50
C LYS A 48 -1.19 23.23 -18.98
N GLN A 49 0.00 22.86 -18.50
CA GLN A 49 0.30 22.83 -17.08
C GLN A 49 -0.01 24.16 -16.40
N ASP A 50 -0.77 24.11 -15.31
CA ASP A 50 -1.02 25.26 -14.45
C ASP A 50 0.04 25.34 -13.34
N ILE A 51 1.04 26.20 -13.53
CA ILE A 51 2.13 26.41 -12.56
C ILE A 51 1.61 27.02 -11.25
N LEU A 52 0.52 27.80 -11.30
CA LEU A 52 -0.01 28.52 -10.16
C LEU A 52 -0.90 27.64 -9.29
N HIS A 53 -1.75 26.81 -9.93
CA HIS A 53 -2.72 25.96 -9.23
C HIS A 53 -2.26 24.51 -9.06
N GLY A 54 -1.10 24.13 -9.61
CA GLY A 54 -0.28 23.00 -9.16
C GLY A 54 -0.99 21.64 -9.05
N ALA A 55 -2.05 21.41 -9.82
CA ALA A 55 -2.86 20.20 -9.70
C ALA A 55 -2.04 18.96 -10.07
N CYS A 56 -2.08 17.94 -9.20
CA CYS A 56 -1.41 16.66 -9.39
C CYS A 56 -2.20 15.52 -8.75
N ASP A 57 -2.00 14.30 -9.23
CA ASP A 57 -2.68 13.10 -8.73
C ASP A 57 -1.83 12.32 -7.72
N ARG A 58 -0.82 12.95 -7.09
CA ARG A 58 -0.01 12.31 -6.02
C ARG A 58 -0.85 11.85 -4.83
N HIS A 59 -1.94 12.55 -4.56
CA HIS A 59 -2.84 12.30 -3.44
C HIS A 59 -4.20 11.75 -3.89
N ILE A 60 -4.30 11.21 -5.11
CA ILE A 60 -5.53 10.53 -5.53
C ILE A 60 -5.73 9.29 -4.64
N THR A 61 -6.91 9.16 -4.06
CA THR A 61 -7.27 7.99 -3.26
C THR A 61 -7.55 6.81 -4.19
N PRO A 62 -6.99 5.61 -3.97
CA PRO A 62 -7.35 4.43 -4.76
C PRO A 62 -8.81 4.04 -4.54
N GLN A 63 -9.66 4.36 -5.51
CA GLN A 63 -11.08 4.03 -5.58
C GLN A 63 -11.54 4.09 -7.04
N TRP A 64 -12.77 3.68 -7.32
CA TRP A 64 -13.35 3.77 -8.65
C TRP A 64 -13.78 5.20 -8.97
N TYR A 65 -13.28 5.75 -10.07
CA TYR A 65 -13.65 7.07 -10.58
C TYR A 65 -14.38 6.94 -11.92
N ARG A 66 -15.47 7.69 -12.09
CA ARG A 66 -16.13 7.83 -13.39
C ARG A 66 -15.33 8.78 -14.29
N VAL A 67 -15.08 8.32 -15.51
CA VAL A 67 -14.51 9.15 -16.56
C VAL A 67 -15.27 8.92 -17.87
N ASP A 68 -15.84 9.99 -18.41
CA ASP A 68 -16.67 9.93 -19.63
C ASP A 68 -15.84 9.94 -20.92
N VAL A 69 -14.60 10.43 -20.84
CA VAL A 69 -13.65 10.46 -21.96
C VAL A 69 -12.51 9.46 -21.74
N PRO A 70 -12.01 8.80 -22.79
CA PRO A 70 -10.97 7.79 -22.66
C PRO A 70 -9.65 8.38 -22.14
N MET A 71 -8.93 7.59 -21.34
CA MET A 71 -7.51 7.89 -21.04
C MET A 71 -6.71 7.89 -22.34
N LEU A 72 -5.78 8.82 -22.49
CA LEU A 72 -4.93 8.88 -23.68
C LEU A 72 -4.14 7.57 -23.81
N ARG A 73 -4.10 6.98 -25.01
CA ARG A 73 -3.42 5.68 -25.27
C ARG A 73 -2.10 5.82 -26.01
N GLN A 74 -1.71 7.05 -26.31
CA GLN A 74 -0.45 7.39 -26.95
C GLN A 74 0.35 8.27 -25.99
N CYS A 75 1.66 8.26 -26.16
CA CYS A 75 2.56 9.08 -25.36
C CYS A 75 2.24 10.58 -25.56
N PRO A 76 1.81 11.30 -24.52
CA PRO A 76 1.54 12.72 -24.61
C PRO A 76 2.84 13.54 -24.60
N GLU A 77 2.77 14.73 -25.17
CA GLU A 77 3.81 15.74 -24.96
C GLU A 77 3.87 16.17 -23.48
N LEU A 78 5.05 16.53 -23.00
CA LEU A 78 5.19 17.14 -21.68
C LEU A 78 4.39 18.44 -21.60
N GLN A 79 4.02 18.84 -20.39
CA GLN A 79 3.22 20.06 -20.14
C GLN A 79 1.79 20.02 -20.73
N SER A 80 1.26 18.83 -21.05
CA SER A 80 -0.13 18.61 -21.46
C SER A 80 -0.97 18.05 -20.31
N CYS A 81 -2.28 17.92 -20.51
CA CYS A 81 -3.20 17.31 -19.52
C CYS A 81 -3.20 18.00 -18.15
N GLY A 82 -2.84 19.29 -18.13
CA GLY A 82 -2.75 20.11 -16.93
C GLY A 82 -1.57 19.77 -16.01
N ALA A 83 -0.55 19.04 -16.50
CA ALA A 83 0.59 18.57 -15.71
C ALA A 83 1.91 18.67 -16.47
N LEU A 84 3.06 18.69 -15.76
CA LEU A 84 4.37 18.64 -16.42
C LEU A 84 4.62 17.26 -17.01
N TYR A 85 4.25 16.22 -16.26
CA TYR A 85 4.47 14.82 -16.58
C TYR A 85 3.12 14.10 -16.66
N PRO A 86 2.48 14.09 -17.84
CA PRO A 86 1.20 13.43 -17.99
C PRO A 86 1.34 11.91 -17.90
N VAL A 87 0.31 11.27 -17.33
CA VAL A 87 0.21 9.83 -17.18
C VAL A 87 -0.86 9.29 -18.12
N TRP A 88 -0.47 8.37 -19.00
CA TRP A 88 -1.28 7.85 -20.10
C TRP A 88 -1.43 6.33 -20.01
N LEU A 89 -2.42 5.77 -20.70
CA LEU A 89 -2.69 4.33 -20.73
C LEU A 89 -1.73 3.62 -21.69
N ASN A 90 -0.82 2.82 -21.16
CA ASN A 90 0.01 1.92 -21.96
C ASN A 90 -0.74 0.61 -22.22
N GLY A 91 -1.66 0.67 -23.19
CA GLY A 91 -2.48 -0.48 -23.59
C GLY A 91 -3.78 -0.07 -24.26
N THR A 92 -4.73 -0.99 -24.27
CA THR A 92 -6.07 -0.79 -24.85
C THR A 92 -7.12 -0.63 -23.76
N LEU A 93 -8.18 0.12 -24.07
CA LEU A 93 -9.36 0.20 -23.21
C LEU A 93 -10.19 -1.10 -23.34
N PRO A 94 -10.83 -1.56 -22.26
CA PRO A 94 -11.75 -2.70 -22.33
C PRO A 94 -13.00 -2.37 -23.16
N ASN A 95 -13.55 -3.40 -23.79
CA ASN A 95 -14.92 -3.42 -24.27
C ASN A 95 -15.88 -3.74 -23.11
N ILE A 96 -17.17 -3.49 -23.31
CA ILE A 96 -18.22 -3.76 -22.31
C ILE A 96 -18.20 -5.23 -21.82
N ARG A 97 -17.87 -6.17 -22.72
CA ARG A 97 -17.87 -7.62 -22.44
C ARG A 97 -16.62 -8.11 -21.71
N ASP A 98 -15.57 -7.29 -21.64
CA ASP A 98 -14.28 -7.70 -21.08
C ASP A 98 -14.29 -7.69 -19.54
N GLY A 99 -15.31 -7.09 -18.92
CA GLY A 99 -15.40 -6.93 -17.48
C GLY A 99 -14.36 -5.95 -16.93
N THR A 100 -13.88 -6.21 -15.71
CA THR A 100 -12.78 -5.46 -15.11
C THR A 100 -11.46 -6.04 -15.58
N VAL A 101 -10.59 -5.18 -16.11
CA VAL A 101 -9.28 -5.59 -16.64
C VAL A 101 -8.15 -4.81 -15.98
N ASP A 102 -7.04 -5.49 -15.74
CA ASP A 102 -5.80 -4.86 -15.28
C ASP A 102 -5.04 -4.23 -16.46
N ARG A 103 -4.49 -3.03 -16.25
CA ARG A 103 -3.71 -2.28 -17.23
C ARG A 103 -2.55 -1.56 -16.56
N THR A 104 -1.68 -1.03 -17.40
CA THR A 104 -0.55 -0.20 -16.97
C THR A 104 -0.74 1.21 -17.49
N ALA A 105 -0.66 2.18 -16.59
CA ALA A 105 -0.46 3.58 -16.95
C ALA A 105 1.03 3.94 -16.89
N CYS A 106 1.47 4.86 -17.75
CA CYS A 106 2.86 5.25 -17.92
C CYS A 106 2.99 6.77 -17.78
N THR A 107 4.01 7.22 -17.06
CA THR A 107 4.38 8.64 -16.98
C THR A 107 5.26 9.00 -18.16
N ALA A 108 4.87 10.02 -18.94
CA ALA A 108 5.74 10.61 -19.95
C ALA A 108 6.83 11.48 -19.28
N GLY A 109 8.07 11.38 -19.76
CA GLY A 109 9.22 12.13 -19.23
C GLY A 109 10.21 12.53 -20.31
N PHE A 110 11.22 13.33 -19.95
CA PHE A 110 12.18 13.91 -20.91
C PHE A 110 12.99 12.91 -21.74
N GLY A 111 13.21 11.70 -21.23
CA GLY A 111 14.03 10.66 -21.89
C GLY A 111 13.27 9.44 -22.38
N SER A 112 11.98 9.31 -22.04
CA SER A 112 11.18 8.14 -22.40
C SER A 112 9.69 8.45 -22.24
N CYS A 113 8.89 7.79 -23.08
CA CYS A 113 7.43 7.82 -22.98
C CYS A 113 6.87 7.04 -21.78
N CYS A 114 7.68 6.23 -21.10
CA CYS A 114 7.30 5.56 -19.86
C CYS A 114 8.49 5.55 -18.91
N VAL A 115 8.68 6.64 -18.16
CA VAL A 115 9.74 6.73 -17.13
C VAL A 115 9.33 6.05 -15.82
N ARG A 116 8.03 5.95 -15.56
CA ARG A 116 7.42 5.21 -14.45
C ARG A 116 6.13 4.57 -14.89
N SER A 117 5.80 3.44 -14.28
CA SER A 117 4.57 2.70 -14.53
C SER A 117 3.73 2.56 -13.26
N TYR A 118 2.42 2.62 -13.44
CA TYR A 118 1.43 2.40 -12.40
C TYR A 118 0.46 1.35 -12.90
N GLY A 119 0.23 0.30 -12.11
CA GLY A 119 -0.89 -0.57 -12.41
C GLY A 119 -2.21 0.16 -12.11
N ILE A 120 -3.22 -0.11 -12.92
CA ILE A 120 -4.58 0.42 -12.79
C ILE A 120 -5.58 -0.67 -13.19
N GLN A 121 -6.83 -0.52 -12.76
CA GLN A 121 -7.93 -1.35 -13.27
C GLN A 121 -8.93 -0.49 -14.02
N ILE A 122 -9.53 -1.06 -15.06
CA ILE A 122 -10.49 -0.37 -15.91
C ILE A 122 -11.68 -1.29 -16.16
N LYS A 123 -12.89 -0.75 -16.08
CA LYS A 123 -14.12 -1.40 -16.56
C LYS A 123 -14.88 -0.45 -17.46
N HIS A 124 -15.40 -0.97 -18.58
CA HIS A 124 -16.26 -0.20 -19.47
C HIS A 124 -17.73 -0.40 -19.05
N CYS A 125 -18.38 0.69 -18.61
CA CYS A 125 -19.73 0.69 -18.07
C CYS A 125 -20.80 1.08 -19.11
N GLY A 126 -20.47 1.00 -20.41
CA GLY A 126 -21.33 1.35 -21.53
C GLY A 126 -21.29 2.82 -21.94
N GLN A 127 -21.52 3.74 -21.01
CA GLN A 127 -21.50 5.19 -21.30
C GLN A 127 -20.24 5.91 -20.79
N PHE A 128 -19.49 5.26 -19.91
CA PHE A 128 -18.30 5.81 -19.27
C PHE A 128 -17.37 4.66 -18.87
N TYR A 129 -16.17 5.01 -18.44
CA TYR A 129 -15.22 4.07 -17.88
C TYR A 129 -15.11 4.26 -16.37
N ALA A 130 -15.11 3.17 -15.63
CA ALA A 130 -14.72 3.13 -14.23
C ALA A 130 -13.21 2.86 -14.17
N PHE A 131 -12.45 3.79 -13.60
CA PHE A 131 -11.01 3.67 -13.42
C PHE A 131 -10.66 3.52 -11.94
N CYS A 132 -9.97 2.45 -11.59
CA CYS A 132 -9.25 2.32 -10.34
C CYS A 132 -7.82 2.84 -10.55
N LEU A 133 -7.54 4.02 -10.04
CA LEU A 133 -6.26 4.72 -10.27
C LEU A 133 -5.36 4.59 -9.05
N ALA A 134 -4.06 4.42 -9.30
CA ALA A 134 -3.05 4.44 -8.24
C ALA A 134 -2.69 5.89 -7.87
N ALA A 135 -2.25 6.08 -6.62
CA ALA A 135 -1.57 7.31 -6.24
C ALA A 135 -0.26 7.45 -7.03
N LEU A 136 -0.02 8.63 -7.59
CA LEU A 136 1.23 8.93 -8.31
C LEU A 136 2.36 9.26 -7.33
N ASP A 137 3.61 9.07 -7.74
CA ASP A 137 4.74 9.22 -6.81
C ASP A 137 5.09 10.68 -6.55
N THR A 138 4.97 11.53 -7.57
CA THR A 138 5.41 12.93 -7.50
C THR A 138 4.35 13.91 -8.00
N CYS A 139 4.40 15.13 -7.47
CA CYS A 139 3.86 16.28 -8.17
C CYS A 139 5.01 16.90 -8.97
N PRO A 140 4.80 17.32 -10.23
CA PRO A 140 3.52 17.59 -10.90
C PRO A 140 3.10 16.55 -11.96
N GLU A 141 2.72 15.34 -11.55
CA GLU A 141 2.15 14.29 -12.43
C GLU A 141 0.63 14.22 -12.36
N ARG A 142 -0.03 13.86 -13.48
CA ARG A 142 -1.49 13.74 -13.54
C ARG A 142 -1.97 12.79 -14.64
N TYR A 143 -3.03 12.03 -14.37
CA TYR A 143 -3.68 11.18 -15.38
C TYR A 143 -4.34 12.00 -16.49
N CYS A 144 -4.03 11.64 -17.73
CA CYS A 144 -4.45 12.34 -18.94
C CYS A 144 -5.66 11.69 -19.60
N PHE A 145 -6.72 12.48 -19.81
CA PHE A 145 -7.99 12.02 -20.34
C PHE A 145 -8.51 12.94 -21.45
N GLY A 146 -8.84 12.35 -22.59
CA GLY A 146 -9.40 13.06 -23.75
C GLY A 146 -8.36 13.82 -24.58
N GLU A 147 -8.44 13.66 -25.90
CA GLU A 147 -7.54 14.34 -26.86
C GLU A 147 -7.98 15.79 -27.14
N ASN A 148 -9.29 16.04 -27.20
CA ASN A 148 -9.86 17.33 -27.64
C ASN A 148 -10.84 17.95 -26.62
N GLY A 149 -10.61 17.71 -25.33
CA GLY A 149 -11.42 18.29 -24.26
C GLY A 149 -11.15 19.79 -24.06
N PRO A 150 -12.16 20.54 -23.60
CA PRO A 150 -11.99 21.96 -23.28
C PRO A 150 -11.12 22.13 -22.03
N CYS A 151 -10.39 23.25 -21.96
CA CYS A 151 -9.57 23.62 -20.80
C CYS A 151 -10.23 24.78 -20.05
N ASP A 152 -11.52 24.63 -19.82
CA ASP A 152 -12.34 25.64 -19.17
C ASP A 152 -12.08 25.56 -17.68
N TYR A 153 -10.97 26.16 -17.24
CA TYR A 153 -10.78 26.46 -15.84
C TYR A 153 -11.96 27.34 -15.43
N PRO A 154 -12.83 26.91 -14.49
CA PRO A 154 -13.90 27.74 -14.01
C PRO A 154 -13.24 29.02 -13.53
N ALA A 155 -13.59 30.14 -14.16
CA ALA A 155 -13.01 31.43 -13.84
C ALA A 155 -13.13 31.61 -12.33
N SER A 156 -11.99 31.52 -11.64
CA SER A 156 -11.94 31.80 -10.22
C SER A 156 -12.50 33.21 -10.05
N ILE A 157 -13.41 33.33 -9.10
CA ILE A 157 -14.19 34.53 -8.84
C ILE A 157 -13.23 35.71 -8.67
N THR A 158 -13.13 36.56 -9.69
CA THR A 158 -12.42 37.86 -9.73
C THR A 158 -10.91 37.86 -9.42
N PRO A 159 -10.13 38.77 -10.04
CA PRO A 159 -8.73 38.95 -9.68
C PRO A 159 -8.67 39.48 -8.24
N VAL A 160 -8.24 38.64 -7.30
CA VAL A 160 -7.76 39.13 -6.01
C VAL A 160 -6.63 40.11 -6.32
N LYS A 161 -6.92 41.39 -6.10
CA LYS A 161 -5.94 42.47 -6.15
C LYS A 161 -4.74 42.01 -5.35
N ARG A 162 -3.57 41.93 -6.00
CA ARG A 162 -2.28 41.63 -5.34
C ARG A 162 -2.03 42.68 -4.26
N THR A 163 -2.55 42.45 -3.07
CA THR A 163 -1.92 42.92 -1.85
C THR A 163 -0.80 41.94 -1.58
N SER A 164 0.43 42.43 -1.60
CA SER A 164 1.62 41.75 -1.11
C SER A 164 1.33 41.18 0.28
N PHE A 165 0.94 39.92 0.34
CA PHE A 165 0.79 39.22 1.60
C PHE A 165 2.19 38.82 2.03
N SER A 166 2.71 39.52 3.04
CA SER A 166 3.83 39.03 3.83
C SER A 166 3.56 37.56 4.16
N LYS A 167 4.58 36.73 3.92
CA LYS A 167 4.61 35.34 4.34
C LYS A 167 4.54 35.29 5.87
N ASP A 168 3.33 35.38 6.42
CA ASP A 168 3.11 35.03 7.82
C ASP A 168 3.20 33.52 7.91
N ARG A 169 4.25 33.07 8.58
CA ARG A 169 4.59 31.67 8.75
C ARG A 169 4.09 31.28 10.14
N THR A 170 2.79 31.14 10.28
CA THR A 170 2.13 30.57 11.47
C THR A 170 1.75 29.13 11.10
N LYS A 171 2.64 28.18 11.37
CA LYS A 171 2.70 27.36 12.60
C LYS A 171 1.78 26.15 12.47
N ASP A 172 2.26 25.15 11.73
CA ASP A 172 1.85 23.74 11.87
C ASP A 172 2.97 22.81 11.38
N GLN A 173 4.21 23.14 11.77
CA GLN A 173 5.33 22.21 11.69
C GLN A 173 5.51 21.65 13.11
N PRO A 174 5.48 20.32 13.32
CA PRO A 174 5.71 19.75 14.65
C PRO A 174 7.02 20.28 15.20
N ASP A 175 6.96 20.88 16.40
CA ASP A 175 8.09 21.56 17.03
C ASP A 175 9.31 20.62 17.03
N THR A 176 10.45 21.11 16.58
CA THR A 176 11.68 20.30 16.41
C THR A 176 12.07 19.57 17.70
N LEU A 177 11.65 20.10 18.85
CA LEU A 177 11.80 19.47 20.16
C LEU A 177 10.94 18.21 20.34
N GLU A 178 9.69 18.21 19.88
CA GLU A 178 8.80 17.02 19.94
C GLU A 178 9.38 15.86 19.13
N ILE A 179 9.94 16.15 17.95
CA ILE A 179 10.62 15.13 17.13
C ILE A 179 11.87 14.59 17.86
N ILE A 180 12.66 15.45 18.50
CA ILE A 180 13.85 15.04 19.26
C ILE A 180 13.45 14.18 20.48
N PHE A 181 12.38 14.54 21.20
CA PHE A 181 11.88 13.74 22.31
C PHE A 181 11.42 12.35 21.87
N ILE A 182 10.71 12.24 20.74
CA ILE A 182 10.30 10.95 20.17
C ILE A 182 11.52 10.09 19.82
N LEU A 183 12.55 10.66 19.20
CA LEU A 183 13.77 9.92 18.86
C LEU A 183 14.52 9.42 20.10
N ILE A 184 14.61 10.24 21.15
CA ILE A 184 15.24 9.84 22.41
C ILE A 184 14.46 8.68 23.07
N LEU A 185 13.13 8.73 23.08
CA LEU A 185 12.30 7.66 23.64
C LEU A 185 12.48 6.33 22.89
N ILE A 186 12.60 6.37 21.56
CA ILE A 186 12.87 5.17 20.74
C ILE A 186 14.25 4.57 21.09
N VAL A 187 15.27 5.40 21.26
CA VAL A 187 16.61 4.93 21.63
C VAL A 187 16.62 4.34 23.04
N LEU A 188 15.99 5.01 24.00
CA LEU A 188 15.92 4.55 25.39
C LEU A 188 15.14 3.24 25.52
N THR A 189 14.01 3.09 24.80
CA THR A 189 13.24 1.84 24.77
C THR A 189 14.03 0.70 24.14
N GLY A 190 14.77 0.96 23.05
CA GLY A 190 15.67 -0.03 22.45
C GLY A 190 16.79 -0.49 23.38
N ILE A 191 17.41 0.43 24.13
CA ILE A 191 18.43 0.12 25.14
C ILE A 191 17.81 -0.70 26.27
N PHE A 192 16.63 -0.32 26.77
CA PHE A 192 15.94 -1.01 27.83
C PHE A 192 15.58 -2.45 27.45
N VAL A 193 15.03 -2.66 26.24
CA VAL A 193 14.75 -3.99 25.71
C VAL A 193 16.04 -4.82 25.58
N SER A 194 17.13 -4.21 25.12
CA SER A 194 18.43 -4.89 25.03
C SER A 194 18.98 -5.30 26.40
N LEU A 195 18.83 -4.44 27.41
CA LEU A 195 19.20 -4.73 28.79
C LEU A 195 18.30 -5.81 29.41
N LEU A 196 16.99 -5.80 29.13
CA LEU A 196 16.08 -6.87 29.55
C LEU A 196 16.44 -8.19 28.89
N CYS A 197 16.76 -8.20 27.59
CA CYS A 197 17.24 -9.39 26.90
C CYS A 197 18.56 -9.90 27.50
N PHE A 198 19.49 -9.00 27.82
CA PHE A 198 20.77 -9.35 28.45
C PHE A 198 20.56 -9.88 29.87
N ALA A 199 19.67 -9.26 30.64
CA ALA A 199 19.29 -9.69 31.98
C ALA A 199 18.54 -11.02 31.96
N ALA A 200 17.63 -11.24 31.01
CA ALA A 200 16.94 -12.51 30.80
C ALA A 200 17.94 -13.61 30.41
N LYS A 201 18.91 -13.31 29.54
CA LYS A 201 20.00 -14.23 29.19
C LYS A 201 20.89 -14.53 30.40
N LYS A 202 21.18 -13.54 31.24
CA LYS A 202 21.95 -13.68 32.49
C LYS A 202 21.18 -14.40 33.59
N TYR A 203 19.86 -14.22 33.67
CA TYR A 203 18.96 -14.92 34.60
C TYR A 203 18.82 -16.39 34.20
N ASN A 204 18.70 -16.68 32.90
CA ASN A 204 18.70 -18.04 32.36
C ASN A 204 20.10 -18.69 32.37
N SER A 205 21.14 -17.93 32.73
CA SER A 205 22.50 -18.44 33.00
C SER A 205 22.77 -18.63 34.49
N ARG A 206 21.83 -18.33 35.39
CA ARG A 206 21.92 -18.73 36.80
C ARG A 206 21.35 -20.14 36.94
N PRO A 207 22.13 -21.13 37.38
CA PRO A 207 21.63 -22.48 37.57
C PRO A 207 20.58 -22.48 38.69
N VAL A 208 19.38 -22.97 38.39
CA VAL A 208 18.46 -23.41 39.44
C VAL A 208 19.05 -24.74 39.95
N ASP A 209 19.61 -24.72 41.16
CA ASP A 209 20.09 -25.90 41.87
C ASP A 209 18.88 -26.81 42.23
N ILE A 210 18.48 -27.69 41.30
CA ILE A 210 17.51 -28.78 41.54
C ILE A 210 18.26 -30.04 42.04
N GLY A 211 19.39 -29.86 42.73
CA GLY A 211 20.21 -30.94 43.31
C GLY A 211 19.59 -31.65 44.51
N VAL A 212 18.52 -31.11 45.12
CA VAL A 212 17.90 -31.69 46.33
C VAL A 212 16.58 -32.43 46.05
N LEU A 213 15.90 -32.16 44.93
CA LEU A 213 14.66 -32.86 44.56
C LEU A 213 14.91 -34.12 43.71
N SER A 214 16.03 -34.22 43.00
CA SER A 214 16.37 -35.45 42.24
C SER A 214 16.79 -36.62 43.15
N SER A 215 17.25 -36.37 44.38
CA SER A 215 17.62 -37.42 45.35
C SER A 215 16.39 -38.02 46.05
N MET A 216 15.34 -37.23 46.29
CA MET A 216 14.09 -37.73 46.88
C MET A 216 13.21 -38.46 45.85
N VAL A 217 13.19 -38.04 44.58
CA VAL A 217 12.43 -38.74 43.52
C VAL A 217 13.09 -40.07 43.13
N ASN A 218 14.43 -40.15 43.07
CA ASN A 218 15.11 -41.43 42.78
C ASN A 218 15.00 -42.45 43.93
N ARG A 219 14.65 -42.04 45.16
CA ARG A 219 14.28 -43.00 46.22
C ARG A 219 12.87 -43.57 46.06
N ILE A 220 11.97 -42.86 45.36
CA ILE A 220 10.58 -43.31 45.13
C ILE A 220 10.49 -44.20 43.87
N VAL A 221 11.30 -43.94 42.84
CA VAL A 221 11.28 -44.72 41.59
C VAL A 221 11.93 -46.11 41.75
N VAL A 222 12.95 -46.26 42.61
CA VAL A 222 13.58 -47.56 42.89
C VAL A 222 12.63 -48.53 43.61
N GLU A 223 11.56 -48.04 44.25
CA GLU A 223 10.56 -48.87 44.94
C GLU A 223 9.40 -49.31 44.02
N GLN A 224 9.25 -48.73 42.82
CA GLN A 224 8.21 -49.10 41.85
C GLN A 224 8.65 -50.16 40.82
N ASP A 225 9.95 -50.29 40.52
CA ASP A 225 10.47 -51.34 39.63
C ASP A 225 10.47 -52.75 40.25
N ALA A 226 10.14 -52.88 41.54
CA ALA A 226 9.96 -54.16 42.22
C ALA A 226 8.55 -54.79 42.02
N CYS A 227 7.60 -54.10 41.38
CA CYS A 227 6.22 -54.59 41.22
C CYS A 227 5.83 -55.09 39.83
N GLU A 228 6.64 -54.88 38.77
CA GLU A 228 6.22 -55.20 37.39
C GLU A 228 6.91 -56.43 36.77
N GLN A 229 7.70 -57.19 37.56
CA GLN A 229 8.35 -58.44 37.15
C GLN A 229 7.60 -59.73 37.57
N LYS A 230 6.33 -59.65 38.01
CA LYS A 230 5.49 -60.84 38.23
C LYS A 230 4.19 -60.77 37.45
N LYS A 231 4.27 -61.10 36.16
CA LYS A 231 3.12 -61.53 35.35
C LYS A 231 2.88 -63.04 35.58
N PRO A 232 1.81 -63.47 36.28
CA PRO A 232 1.40 -64.88 36.30
C PRO A 232 0.57 -65.26 35.04
N PRO A 233 0.53 -66.55 34.66
CA PRO A 233 0.08 -66.99 33.34
C PRO A 233 -1.42 -67.26 33.20
N SER A 234 -1.82 -67.26 31.92
CA SER A 234 -3.01 -67.77 31.22
C SER A 234 -4.01 -68.67 31.95
N TYR A 235 -5.31 -68.43 31.73
CA TYR A 235 -6.29 -69.52 31.57
C TYR A 235 -7.46 -69.16 30.63
N THR A 236 -7.75 -70.07 29.71
CA THR A 236 -8.85 -70.15 28.73
C THR A 236 -10.03 -70.96 29.24
N SER A 237 -11.28 -70.63 28.84
CA SER A 237 -12.49 -71.49 28.72
C SER A 237 -13.72 -70.59 28.98
N ARG A 238 -14.80 -70.55 28.19
CA ARG A 238 -15.41 -71.52 27.29
C ARG A 238 -16.23 -70.77 26.24
#